data_AF-A0A2M9P1A6-F1
#
_entry.id   AF-A0A2M9P1A6-F1
#
_cell.length_a   1.000
_cell.length_b   1.000
_cell.length_c   1.000
_cell.angle_alpha   90.00
_cell.angle_beta   90.00
_cell.angle_gamma   90.00
#
_symmetry.space_group_name_H-M   'P 1'
#
loop_
_entity.id
_entity.type
_entity.pdbx_description
1 polymer ?
#
loop_
_entity_poly.entity_id
_entity_poly.type
_entity_poly.pdbx_seq_one_letter_code
_entity_poly.pdbx_strand_id
1 'polypeptide(L)'
;MTTDWLIACLMGLGKLFLHPLLYISIAYCLFIGYLRVKRERHDFNTKVYRVSMEMRSLLPHGLIWGLILSCLTLASGMTIPLAAMFIMAGVTILAVLTMNRRVISPVYTVGITFFILFFLYDRDIKLPILQDAMNQLDRSIYPTLVILIGLLL
;
A
#
# COMPACT_ATOMS: atom_id res chain seq x y z
N MET A 1 -17.44 -3.44 26.10
CA MET A 1 -16.74 -2.17 25.77
C MET A 1 -15.23 -2.37 25.60
N THR A 2 -14.45 -2.70 26.62
CA THR A 2 -12.99 -2.90 26.49
C THR A 2 -12.61 -4.13 25.66
N THR A 3 -13.39 -5.21 25.80
CA THR A 3 -13.23 -6.45 25.01
C THR A 3 -13.46 -6.22 23.52
N ASP A 4 -14.42 -5.39 23.16
CA ASP A 4 -14.81 -5.14 21.76
C ASP A 4 -13.71 -4.38 21.01
N TRP A 5 -13.09 -3.41 21.67
CA TRP A 5 -11.91 -2.70 21.14
C TRP A 5 -10.70 -3.62 20.96
N LEU A 6 -10.45 -4.52 21.92
CA LEU A 6 -9.36 -5.50 21.81
C LEU A 6 -9.57 -6.42 20.60
N ILE A 7 -10.80 -6.93 20.42
CA ILE A 7 -11.17 -7.79 19.30
C ILE A 7 -11.04 -7.03 17.97
N ALA A 8 -11.49 -5.78 17.90
CA ALA A 8 -11.37 -4.96 16.69
C ALA A 8 -9.90 -4.72 16.30
N CYS A 9 -9.03 -4.40 17.27
CA CYS A 9 -7.59 -4.25 17.03
C CYS A 9 -6.96 -5.57 16.56
N LEU A 10 -7.33 -6.70 17.17
CA LEU A 10 -6.82 -8.01 16.79
C LEU A 10 -7.27 -8.42 15.39
N MET A 11 -8.53 -8.17 15.04
CA MET A 11 -9.06 -8.41 13.69
C MET A 11 -8.36 -7.52 12.65
N GLY A 12 -8.13 -6.25 12.98
CA GLY A 12 -7.38 -5.32 12.12
C GLY A 12 -5.95 -5.79 11.86
N LEU A 13 -5.23 -6.18 12.92
CA LEU A 13 -3.90 -6.78 12.81
C LEU A 13 -3.93 -8.08 11.99
N GLY A 14 -4.92 -8.95 12.22
CA GLY A 14 -5.08 -10.18 11.44
C GLY A 14 -5.25 -9.92 9.95
N LYS A 15 -6.07 -8.93 9.57
CA LYS A 15 -6.28 -8.54 8.16
C LYS A 15 -4.99 -8.10 7.47
N LEU A 16 -4.06 -7.46 8.19
CA LEU A 16 -2.76 -7.07 7.64
C LEU A 16 -1.94 -8.30 7.21
N PHE A 17 -1.96 -9.38 7.98
CA PHE A 17 -1.28 -10.62 7.62
C PHE A 17 -1.98 -11.37 6.48
N LEU A 18 -3.30 -11.28 6.35
CA LEU A 18 -4.02 -11.85 5.20
C LEU A 18 -3.81 -11.07 3.90
N HIS A 19 -3.37 -9.81 3.97
CA HIS A 19 -3.31 -8.95 2.80
C HIS A 19 -2.18 -9.37 1.85
N PRO A 20 -2.46 -9.62 0.54
CA PRO A 20 -1.47 -10.15 -0.40
C PRO A 20 -0.27 -9.22 -0.60
N LEU A 21 -0.46 -7.90 -0.47
CA LEU A 21 0.61 -6.91 -0.62
C LEU A 21 1.77 -7.12 0.37
N LEU A 22 1.50 -7.60 1.58
CA LEU A 22 2.55 -7.85 2.56
C LEU A 22 3.54 -8.90 2.01
N TYR A 23 3.02 -10.01 1.50
CA TYR A 23 3.86 -11.07 0.91
C TYR A 23 4.58 -10.61 -0.36
N ILE A 24 3.90 -9.85 -1.23
CA ILE A 24 4.48 -9.30 -2.46
C ILE A 24 5.63 -8.35 -2.13
N SER A 25 5.47 -7.47 -1.14
CA SER A 25 6.52 -6.51 -0.74
C SER A 25 7.77 -7.22 -0.18
N ILE A 26 7.59 -8.28 0.63
CA ILE A 26 8.69 -9.09 1.13
C ILE A 26 9.44 -9.77 -0.02
N ALA A 27 8.71 -10.40 -0.95
CA ALA A 27 9.29 -11.04 -2.13
C ALA A 27 10.06 -10.03 -3.00
N TYR A 28 9.50 -8.84 -3.20
CA TYR A 28 10.13 -7.75 -3.95
C TYR A 28 11.44 -7.28 -3.30
N CYS A 29 11.47 -7.07 -1.98
CA CYS A 29 12.68 -6.68 -1.26
C CYS A 29 13.79 -7.74 -1.37
N LEU A 30 13.43 -9.02 -1.26
CA LEU A 30 14.39 -10.12 -1.46
C LEU A 30 14.94 -10.14 -2.88
N PHE A 31 14.08 -9.92 -3.87
CA PHE A 31 14.46 -9.89 -5.28
C PHE A 31 15.39 -8.71 -5.61
N ILE A 32 15.09 -7.49 -5.13
CA ILE A 32 16.00 -6.34 -5.25
C ILE A 32 17.34 -6.62 -4.56
N GLY A 33 17.30 -7.13 -3.34
CA GLY A 33 18.52 -7.44 -2.58
C GLY A 33 19.39 -8.46 -3.32
N TYR A 34 18.78 -9.44 -3.99
CA TYR A 34 19.49 -10.41 -4.82
C TYR A 34 20.14 -9.75 -6.04
N LEU A 35 19.41 -8.93 -6.79
CA LEU A 35 19.96 -8.22 -7.96
C LEU A 35 21.12 -7.29 -7.57
N ARG A 36 21.03 -6.65 -6.39
CA ARG A 36 22.11 -5.81 -5.85
C ARG A 36 23.36 -6.63 -5.59
N VAL A 37 23.25 -7.76 -4.89
CA VAL A 37 24.41 -8.62 -4.59
C VAL A 37 25.03 -9.23 -5.87
N LYS A 38 24.21 -9.55 -6.88
CA LYS A 38 24.72 -10.01 -8.18
C LYS A 38 25.57 -8.94 -8.87
N ARG A 39 25.14 -7.67 -8.81
CA ARG A 39 25.89 -6.52 -9.33
C ARG A 39 27.16 -6.25 -8.52
N GLU A 40 27.09 -6.27 -7.19
CA GLU A 40 28.25 -6.10 -6.30
C GLU A 40 29.35 -7.15 -6.57
N ARG A 41 28.99 -8.41 -6.82
CA ARG A 41 29.96 -9.47 -7.15
C ARG A 41 30.65 -9.27 -8.50
N HIS A 42 29.93 -8.70 -9.47
CA HIS A 42 30.49 -8.38 -10.77
C HIS A 42 31.50 -7.23 -10.67
N ASP A 43 31.20 -6.21 -9.86
CA ASP A 43 31.98 -4.97 -9.83
C ASP A 43 33.14 -5.00 -8.81
N PHE A 44 32.97 -5.69 -7.68
CA PHE A 44 33.92 -5.62 -6.56
C PHE A 44 34.47 -6.97 -6.08
N ASN A 45 34.03 -8.10 -6.69
CA ASN A 45 34.43 -9.48 -6.37
C ASN A 45 34.29 -9.91 -4.88
N THR A 46 33.78 -9.02 -4.02
CA THR A 46 33.62 -9.19 -2.58
C THR A 46 32.23 -8.72 -2.18
N LYS A 47 31.64 -9.39 -1.18
CA LYS A 47 30.28 -9.10 -0.72
C LYS A 47 30.33 -8.09 0.42
N VAL A 48 29.97 -6.84 0.15
CA VAL A 48 29.94 -5.79 1.17
C VAL A 48 28.64 -5.87 1.98
N TYR A 49 27.50 -6.09 1.33
CA TYR A 49 26.19 -6.07 2.01
C TYR A 49 25.38 -7.37 1.84
N ARG A 50 24.58 -7.70 2.86
CA ARG A 50 23.67 -8.87 2.82
C ARG A 50 22.37 -8.53 2.09
N VAL A 51 21.79 -9.53 1.41
CA VAL A 51 20.49 -9.46 0.71
C VAL A 51 19.36 -9.05 1.68
N SER A 52 19.44 -9.48 2.94
CA SER A 52 18.43 -9.20 3.97
C SER A 52 18.43 -7.77 4.50
N MET A 53 19.35 -6.91 4.06
CA MET A 53 19.43 -5.52 4.52
C MET A 53 18.20 -4.70 4.11
N GLU A 54 17.70 -4.88 2.89
CA GLU A 54 16.49 -4.20 2.41
C GLU A 54 15.26 -4.60 3.25
N MET A 55 15.13 -5.89 3.57
CA MET A 55 14.03 -6.40 4.39
C MET A 55 14.09 -5.89 5.84
N ARG A 56 15.30 -5.74 6.39
CA ARG A 56 15.53 -5.13 7.71
C ARG A 56 15.24 -3.64 7.74
N SER A 57 15.27 -2.95 6.61
CA SER A 57 14.82 -1.56 6.54
C SER A 57 13.30 -1.50 6.38
N LEU A 58 12.73 -2.31 5.48
CA LEU A 58 11.31 -2.31 5.15
C LEU A 58 10.41 -2.57 6.36
N LEU A 59 10.67 -3.64 7.13
CA LEU A 59 9.78 -4.04 8.22
C LEU A 59 9.68 -3.00 9.35
N PRO A 60 10.78 -2.55 10.00
CA PRO A 60 10.67 -1.61 11.11
C PRO A 60 10.20 -0.22 10.66
N HIS A 61 10.74 0.31 9.55
CA HIS A 61 10.32 1.62 9.07
C HIS A 61 8.87 1.58 8.59
N GLY A 62 8.46 0.53 7.87
CA GLY A 62 7.08 0.34 7.43
C GLY A 62 6.10 0.22 8.59
N LEU A 63 6.46 -0.48 9.66
CA LEU A 63 5.60 -0.62 10.83
C LEU A 63 5.47 0.70 11.60
N ILE A 64 6.56 1.45 11.76
CA ILE A 64 6.55 2.77 12.42
C ILE A 64 5.64 3.74 11.65
N TRP A 65 5.88 3.90 10.35
CA TRP A 65 5.07 4.80 9.52
C TRP A 65 3.61 4.33 9.42
N GLY A 66 3.37 3.02 9.31
CA GLY A 66 2.01 2.46 9.31
C GLY A 66 1.25 2.72 10.61
N LEU A 67 1.93 2.66 11.76
CA LEU A 67 1.33 2.95 13.07
C LEU A 67 0.99 4.44 13.20
N ILE A 68 1.90 5.32 12.79
CA ILE A 68 1.67 6.78 12.75
C ILE A 68 0.43 7.08 11.88
N LEU A 69 0.38 6.51 10.67
CA LEU A 69 -0.71 6.73 9.72
C LEU A 69 -2.04 6.18 10.27
N SER A 70 -2.02 5.00 10.90
CA SER A 70 -3.20 4.44 11.58
C SER A 70 -3.75 5.38 12.64
N CYS A 71 -2.88 5.93 13.51
CA CYS A 71 -3.27 6.90 14.53
C CYS A 71 -3.88 8.17 13.92
N LEU A 72 -3.28 8.70 12.84
CA LEU A 72 -3.80 9.86 12.12
C LEU A 72 -5.17 9.60 11.47
N THR A 73 -5.39 8.42 10.90
CA THR A 73 -6.68 8.06 10.31
C THR A 73 -7.77 7.89 11.36
N LEU A 74 -7.43 7.34 12.54
CA LEU A 74 -8.34 7.25 13.67
C LEU A 74 -8.70 8.63 14.23
N ALA A 75 -7.72 9.52 14.39
CA ALA A 75 -7.92 10.87 14.91
C ALA A 75 -8.75 11.77 13.98
N SER A 76 -8.55 11.62 12.66
CA SER A 76 -9.30 12.36 11.64
C SER A 76 -10.69 11.79 11.36
N GLY A 77 -10.99 10.57 11.83
CA GLY A 77 -12.23 9.86 11.52
C GLY A 77 -12.36 9.50 10.03
N MET A 78 -11.26 9.52 9.28
CA MET A 78 -11.24 9.27 7.84
C MET A 78 -11.42 7.78 7.55
N THR A 79 -12.42 7.45 6.74
CA THR A 79 -12.67 6.07 6.30
C THR A 79 -12.26 5.91 4.84
N ILE A 80 -11.30 5.01 4.59
CA ILE A 80 -10.90 4.66 3.23
C ILE A 80 -11.98 3.71 2.67
N PRO A 81 -12.65 4.07 1.55
CA PRO A 81 -13.68 3.22 0.97
C PRO A 81 -13.05 1.93 0.39
N LEU A 82 -13.78 0.82 0.47
CA LEU A 82 -13.29 -0.49 0.02
C LEU A 82 -12.86 -0.48 -1.46
N ALA A 83 -13.56 0.25 -2.33
CA ALA A 83 -13.19 0.35 -3.74
C ALA A 83 -11.82 0.99 -3.96
N ALA A 84 -11.51 2.05 -3.21
CA ALA A 84 -10.21 2.69 -3.28
C ALA A 84 -9.11 1.73 -2.79
N MET A 85 -9.37 0.94 -1.76
CA MET A 85 -8.43 -0.07 -1.26
C MET A 85 -8.11 -1.14 -2.31
N PHE A 86 -9.12 -1.65 -3.04
CA PHE A 86 -8.90 -2.62 -4.12
C PHE A 86 -8.13 -2.05 -5.31
N ILE A 87 -8.50 -0.86 -5.78
CA ILE A 87 -7.81 -0.20 -6.90
C ILE A 87 -6.36 0.11 -6.50
N MET A 88 -6.14 0.63 -5.29
CA MET A 88 -4.81 0.92 -4.77
C MET A 88 -3.95 -0.33 -4.65
N ALA A 89 -4.52 -1.46 -4.23
CA ALA A 89 -3.81 -2.74 -4.23
C ALA A 89 -3.41 -3.17 -5.64
N GLY A 90 -4.32 -3.07 -6.62
CA GLY A 90 -4.02 -3.37 -8.02
C GLY A 90 -2.92 -2.48 -8.60
N VAL A 91 -3.00 -1.17 -8.39
CA VAL A 91 -1.98 -0.20 -8.80
C VAL A 91 -0.62 -0.52 -8.17
N THR A 92 -0.60 -0.87 -6.88
CA THR A 92 0.64 -1.21 -6.17
C THR A 92 1.28 -2.47 -6.76
N ILE A 93 0.48 -3.50 -7.09
CA ILE A 93 0.98 -4.72 -7.74
C ILE A 93 1.58 -4.41 -9.11
N LEU A 94 0.92 -3.57 -9.92
CA LEU A 94 1.44 -3.14 -11.22
C LEU A 94 2.72 -2.30 -11.07
N ALA A 95 2.80 -1.43 -10.06
CA ALA A 95 3.99 -0.63 -9.78
C ALA A 95 5.18 -1.51 -9.37
N VAL A 96 4.94 -2.53 -8.54
CA VAL A 96 5.94 -3.54 -8.16
C VAL A 96 6.46 -4.30 -9.38
N LEU A 97 5.57 -4.69 -10.30
CA LEU A 97 5.95 -5.41 -11.53
C LEU A 97 6.84 -4.57 -12.45
N THR A 98 6.66 -3.25 -12.45
CA THR A 98 7.47 -2.31 -13.24
C THR A 98 8.94 -2.28 -12.78
N MET A 99 9.25 -2.83 -11.60
CA MET A 99 10.61 -2.95 -11.03
C MET A 99 11.35 -1.61 -10.82
N ASN A 100 10.66 -0.49 -11.07
CA ASN A 100 11.20 0.86 -10.94
C ASN A 100 10.89 1.43 -9.56
N ARG A 101 11.93 1.57 -8.73
CA ARG A 101 11.82 2.11 -7.35
C ARG A 101 11.10 3.46 -7.25
N ARG A 102 11.15 4.29 -8.30
CA ARG A 102 10.49 5.60 -8.33
C ARG A 102 8.97 5.50 -8.37
N VAL A 103 8.42 4.48 -9.02
CA VAL A 103 6.96 4.34 -9.25
C VAL A 103 6.25 3.76 -8.02
N ILE A 104 7.00 3.22 -7.06
CA ILE A 104 6.49 2.61 -5.83
C ILE A 104 6.22 3.66 -4.72
N SER A 105 6.58 4.93 -4.94
CA SER A 105 6.30 5.99 -3.95
C SER A 105 4.79 6.08 -3.66
N PRO A 106 4.38 6.26 -2.39
CA PRO A 106 2.97 6.41 -2.00
C PRO A 106 2.22 7.49 -2.76
N VAL A 107 2.91 8.58 -3.14
CA VAL A 107 2.33 9.67 -3.93
C VAL A 107 1.83 9.17 -5.28
N TYR A 108 2.59 8.30 -5.95
CA TYR A 108 2.19 7.74 -7.24
C TYR A 108 1.10 6.69 -7.09
N THR A 109 1.18 5.80 -6.09
CA THR A 109 0.16 4.76 -5.92
C THR A 109 -1.19 5.34 -5.55
N VAL A 110 -1.25 6.28 -4.59
CA VAL A 110 -2.49 6.96 -4.20
C VAL A 110 -2.97 7.94 -5.28
N GLY A 111 -2.06 8.69 -5.91
CA GLY A 111 -2.40 9.60 -7.00
C GLY A 111 -2.99 8.90 -8.22
N ILE A 112 -2.36 7.81 -8.68
CA ILE A 112 -2.89 7.00 -9.80
C ILE A 112 -4.24 6.39 -9.43
N THR A 113 -4.38 5.89 -8.20
CA THR A 113 -5.67 5.37 -7.69
C THR A 113 -6.75 6.44 -7.77
N PHE A 114 -6.46 7.66 -7.32
CA PHE A 114 -7.38 8.79 -7.39
C PHE A 114 -7.83 9.08 -8.82
N PHE A 115 -6.89 9.16 -9.77
CA PHE A 115 -7.23 9.39 -11.18
C PHE A 115 -8.09 8.25 -11.77
N ILE A 116 -7.72 6.99 -11.52
CA ILE A 116 -8.50 5.84 -11.98
C ILE A 116 -9.93 5.92 -11.45
N LEU A 117 -10.09 6.23 -10.16
CA LEU A 117 -11.39 6.29 -9.51
C LEU A 117 -12.24 7.47 -10.01
N PHE A 118 -11.61 8.62 -10.28
CA PHE A 118 -12.24 9.77 -10.93
C PHE A 118 -12.78 9.42 -12.32
N PHE A 119 -11.97 8.78 -13.16
CA PHE A 119 -12.40 8.35 -14.50
C PHE A 119 -13.48 7.25 -14.45
N LEU A 120 -13.41 6.35 -13.47
CA LEU A 120 -14.38 5.26 -13.33
C LEU A 120 -15.75 5.76 -12.87
N TYR A 121 -15.77 6.78 -11.99
CA TYR A 121 -16.98 7.46 -11.55
C TYR A 121 -17.64 8.24 -12.68
N ASP A 122 -16.87 9.00 -13.48
CA ASP A 122 -17.38 9.78 -14.61
C ASP A 122 -18.04 8.92 -15.71
N ARG A 123 -17.64 7.65 -15.82
CA ARG A 123 -18.03 6.75 -16.93
C ARG A 123 -19.08 5.70 -16.57
N ASP A 124 -19.61 5.69 -15.34
CA ASP A 124 -20.63 4.72 -14.88
C ASP A 124 -20.27 3.25 -15.23
N ILE A 125 -18.97 2.90 -15.21
CA ILE A 125 -18.51 1.58 -15.65
C ILE A 125 -18.82 0.55 -14.56
N LYS A 126 -19.91 -0.19 -14.75
CA LYS A 126 -20.40 -1.22 -13.83
C LYS A 126 -19.58 -2.50 -13.92
N LEU A 127 -18.37 -2.53 -13.37
CA LEU A 127 -17.59 -3.77 -13.23
C LEU A 127 -18.23 -4.67 -12.14
N PRO A 128 -18.67 -5.91 -12.43
CA PRO A 128 -19.42 -6.75 -11.49
C PRO A 128 -18.65 -7.09 -10.20
N ILE A 129 -17.31 -7.13 -10.26
CA ILE A 129 -16.45 -7.37 -9.08
C ILE A 129 -16.32 -6.12 -8.20
N LEU A 130 -16.54 -4.94 -8.78
CA LEU A 130 -16.40 -3.64 -8.12
C LEU A 130 -17.74 -2.98 -7.80
N GLN A 131 -18.87 -3.51 -8.29
CA GLN A 131 -20.21 -2.91 -8.11
C GLN A 131 -20.56 -2.73 -6.62
N ASP A 132 -20.33 -3.73 -5.77
CA ASP A 132 -20.61 -3.63 -4.33
C ASP A 132 -19.73 -2.58 -3.63
N ALA A 133 -18.48 -2.44 -4.09
CA ALA A 133 -17.55 -1.45 -3.57
C ALA A 133 -17.83 -0.04 -4.13
N MET A 134 -18.37 0.06 -5.35
CA MET A 134 -18.79 1.28 -6.05
C MET A 134 -20.16 1.79 -5.61
N ASN A 135 -21.01 0.95 -5.01
CA ASN A 135 -22.28 1.39 -4.43
C ASN A 135 -22.09 2.08 -3.06
N GLN A 136 -20.96 1.84 -2.37
CA GLN A 136 -20.58 2.57 -1.14
C GLN A 136 -19.99 3.96 -1.42
N LEU A 137 -19.97 4.37 -2.70
CA LEU A 137 -19.10 5.40 -3.25
C LEU A 137 -19.77 6.78 -3.38
N ASP A 138 -20.95 6.97 -2.78
CA ASP A 138 -21.82 8.07 -3.19
C ASP A 138 -21.50 9.44 -2.55
N ARG A 139 -20.61 9.56 -1.55
CA ARG A 139 -20.29 10.89 -0.94
C ARG A 139 -18.86 11.16 -0.40
N SER A 140 -18.06 10.16 -0.02
CA SER A 140 -16.87 10.40 0.85
C SER A 140 -15.47 10.31 0.21
N ILE A 141 -15.34 10.02 -1.08
CA ILE A 141 -14.04 9.63 -1.66
C ILE A 141 -13.14 10.83 -1.95
N TYR A 142 -13.71 11.91 -2.50
CA TYR A 142 -12.93 13.03 -3.02
C TYR A 142 -12.10 13.73 -1.94
N PRO A 143 -12.64 14.06 -0.75
CA PRO A 143 -11.83 14.72 0.28
C PRO A 143 -10.80 13.75 0.88
N THR A 144 -11.20 12.50 1.09
CA THR A 144 -10.40 11.53 1.84
C THR A 144 -9.10 11.17 1.11
N LEU A 145 -9.16 10.88 -0.19
CA LEU A 145 -7.98 10.56 -0.97
C LEU A 145 -7.06 11.77 -1.19
N VAL A 146 -7.63 12.96 -1.36
CA VAL A 146 -6.84 14.20 -1.52
C VAL A 146 -6.08 14.54 -0.25
N ILE A 147 -6.73 14.43 0.91
CA ILE A 147 -6.07 14.62 2.22
C ILE A 147 -4.98 13.56 2.42
N LEU A 148 -5.24 12.30 2.03
CA LEU A 148 -4.25 11.23 2.12
C LEU A 148 -3.02 11.49 1.23
N ILE A 149 -3.21 12.00 0.01
CA ILE A 149 -2.10 12.41 -0.87
C ILE A 149 -1.32 13.56 -0.25
N GLY A 150 -2.00 14.57 0.30
CA GLY A 150 -1.36 15.71 0.96
C GLY A 150 -0.54 15.30 2.20
N LEU A 151 -0.99 14.27 2.94
CA LEU A 151 -0.27 13.72 4.08
C LEU A 151 0.97 12.91 3.67
N LEU A 152 0.93 12.26 2.50
CA LEU A 152 1.93 11.30 2.02
C LEU A 152 2.96 11.88 1.04
N LEU A 153 2.87 13.18 0.76
CA LEU A 153 3.86 13.97 0.02
C LEU A 153 5.07 14.29 0.89
#